data_AF-A0A847IG91-F1
#
_entry.id   AF-A0A847IG91-F1
#
_cell.length_a   1.000
_cell.length_b   1.000
_cell.length_c   1.000
_cell.angle_alpha   90.00
_cell.angle_beta   90.00
_cell.angle_gamma   90.00
#
_symmetry.space_group_name_H-M   'P 1'
#
loop_
_entity.id
_entity.type
_entity.pdbx_description
1 polymer ?
#
loop_
_entity_poly.entity_id
_entity_poly.type
_entity_poly.pdbx_seq_one_letter_code
_entity_poly.pdbx_strand_id
1 'polypeptide(L)'
;MRSTDVVVIGSGFGGLAAAKQLAKSDVETVLISATPEHLFQPLLYQVATGVLNSEEIAPPIAEVLADKKTVDVVHGRVTAVDAANKVLTYETADGAEQIGYEYVIVAAGASQGYFGHDEWADRTFSLKTLDDAVRLREHLYDCFNAPVGDEAAHTFVVVGGGATGVEVAGQIRELGARYFTDAPAKVYLVEGAGDVLPVYGGRLSAFARKTLEGAGVDILTGTFVTDIEGGSVTIRDQDGQEQVLEAKTVVWSAGVKATPLAAVIAEATGCDTDRAGRLLINPDLTVGGRADIFAIGDMTSLNNYPGQSPVAMQQGRHAADMVRGATPRGTRFSYLDKGSMAVVNRHNAVVDAPMGIKLTGILGWFTWLGVHLLYLVGFRNRVGAVLSWFRSFAGKARPGFAQIEVAGQSVPVPSAVLRTDERDDLAA
;
A
#
# COMPACT_ATOMS: atom_id res chain seq x y z
N MET A 1 -29.08 -19.03 -9.38
CA MET A 1 -27.94 -18.66 -8.51
C MET A 1 -26.76 -19.52 -8.90
N ARG A 2 -25.63 -18.92 -9.26
CA ARG A 2 -24.38 -19.65 -9.55
C ARG A 2 -23.82 -20.25 -8.25
N SER A 3 -23.11 -21.37 -8.32
CA SER A 3 -22.38 -21.95 -7.19
C SER A 3 -20.96 -22.31 -7.60
N THR A 4 -20.04 -22.35 -6.63
CA THR A 4 -18.63 -22.71 -6.84
C THR A 4 -18.07 -23.40 -5.59
N ASP A 5 -16.92 -24.06 -5.70
CA ASP A 5 -16.28 -24.69 -4.55
C ASP A 5 -15.74 -23.61 -3.60
N VAL A 6 -15.08 -22.59 -4.16
CA VAL A 6 -14.43 -21.55 -3.36
C VAL A 6 -14.71 -20.16 -3.91
N VAL A 7 -15.14 -19.25 -3.03
CA VAL A 7 -15.09 -17.81 -3.32
C VAL A 7 -13.90 -17.17 -2.61
N VAL A 8 -13.06 -16.46 -3.37
CA VAL A 8 -11.99 -15.62 -2.82
C VAL A 8 -12.41 -14.16 -2.92
N ILE A 9 -12.46 -13.44 -1.80
CA ILE A 9 -12.85 -12.02 -1.79
C ILE A 9 -11.61 -11.15 -1.69
N GLY A 10 -11.36 -10.33 -2.71
CA GLY A 10 -10.25 -9.39 -2.83
C GLY A 10 -9.08 -9.91 -3.67
N SER A 11 -8.55 -9.04 -4.55
CA SER A 11 -7.41 -9.33 -5.44
C SER A 11 -6.04 -8.92 -4.86
N GLY A 12 -5.96 -8.58 -3.57
CA GLY A 12 -4.72 -8.21 -2.90
C GLY A 12 -3.72 -9.36 -2.75
N PHE A 13 -2.64 -9.13 -2.01
CA PHE A 13 -1.57 -10.12 -1.81
C PHE A 13 -2.05 -11.49 -1.30
N GLY A 14 -2.94 -11.51 -0.31
CA GLY A 14 -3.50 -12.74 0.25
C GLY A 14 -4.44 -13.45 -0.70
N GLY A 15 -5.41 -12.74 -1.27
CA GLY A 15 -6.40 -13.31 -2.19
C GLY A 15 -5.77 -13.86 -3.47
N LEU A 16 -4.83 -13.12 -4.08
CA LEU A 16 -4.10 -13.61 -5.25
C LEU A 16 -3.26 -14.85 -4.91
N ALA A 17 -2.61 -14.88 -3.74
CA ALA A 17 -1.85 -16.04 -3.29
C ALA A 17 -2.75 -17.27 -3.07
N ALA A 18 -3.95 -17.07 -2.50
CA ALA A 18 -4.94 -18.12 -2.32
C ALA A 18 -5.44 -18.66 -3.67
N ALA A 19 -5.89 -17.79 -4.57
CA ALA A 19 -6.38 -18.18 -5.90
C ALA A 19 -5.33 -18.96 -6.71
N LYS A 20 -4.07 -18.47 -6.74
CA LYS A 20 -2.97 -19.19 -7.40
C LYS A 20 -2.64 -20.53 -6.76
N GLN A 21 -2.89 -20.68 -5.46
CA GLN A 21 -2.64 -21.93 -4.73
C GLN A 21 -3.78 -22.94 -4.98
N LEU A 22 -5.04 -22.48 -5.01
CA LEU A 22 -6.20 -23.30 -5.35
C LEU A 22 -6.11 -23.83 -6.78
N ALA A 23 -5.68 -23.01 -7.73
CA ALA A 23 -5.48 -23.38 -9.14
C ALA A 23 -4.42 -24.48 -9.40
N LYS A 24 -3.73 -24.97 -8.35
CA LYS A 24 -2.85 -26.15 -8.43
C LYS A 24 -3.61 -27.47 -8.28
N SER A 25 -4.93 -27.41 -8.16
CA SER A 25 -5.83 -28.54 -7.96
C SER A 25 -7.14 -28.25 -8.71
N ASP A 26 -7.98 -29.26 -8.90
CA ASP A 26 -9.26 -29.15 -9.63
C ASP A 26 -10.36 -28.52 -8.75
N VAL A 27 -10.06 -27.36 -8.14
CA VAL A 27 -10.99 -26.61 -7.29
C VAL A 27 -11.51 -25.41 -8.07
N GLU A 28 -12.81 -25.40 -8.36
CA GLU A 28 -13.47 -24.29 -9.03
C GLU A 28 -13.52 -23.08 -8.10
N THR A 29 -12.94 -21.97 -8.54
CA THR A 29 -12.75 -20.76 -7.73
C THR A 29 -13.33 -19.55 -8.44
N VAL A 30 -14.10 -18.73 -7.71
CA VAL A 30 -14.48 -17.39 -8.16
C VAL A 30 -13.77 -16.36 -7.29
N LEU A 31 -12.90 -15.54 -7.89
CA LEU A 31 -12.29 -14.39 -7.24
C LEU A 31 -13.15 -13.15 -7.49
N ILE A 32 -13.71 -12.57 -6.44
CA ILE A 32 -14.51 -11.34 -6.50
C ILE A 32 -13.70 -10.20 -5.91
N SER A 33 -13.42 -9.15 -6.68
CA SER A 33 -12.68 -7.98 -6.20
C SER A 33 -13.34 -6.68 -6.61
N ALA A 34 -13.33 -5.69 -5.71
CA ALA A 34 -13.87 -4.36 -5.96
C ALA A 34 -13.02 -3.56 -6.96
N THR A 35 -11.76 -3.95 -7.16
CA THR A 35 -10.83 -3.36 -8.13
C THR A 35 -10.45 -4.39 -9.21
N PRO A 36 -10.33 -3.99 -10.48
CA PRO A 36 -9.97 -4.89 -11.59
C PRO A 36 -8.50 -5.31 -11.59
N GLU A 37 -7.63 -4.66 -10.82
CA GLU A 37 -6.20 -4.92 -10.73
C GLU A 37 -5.77 -5.72 -9.50
N HIS A 38 -4.58 -6.31 -9.58
CA HIS A 38 -3.77 -6.64 -8.40
C HIS A 38 -2.79 -5.49 -8.11
N LEU A 39 -2.94 -4.84 -6.96
CA LEU A 39 -2.10 -3.71 -6.59
C LEU A 39 -0.87 -4.13 -5.77
N PHE A 40 0.32 -3.88 -6.30
CA PHE A 40 1.58 -4.03 -5.58
C PHE A 40 1.85 -2.81 -4.69
N GLN A 41 1.12 -2.74 -3.58
CA GLN A 41 1.11 -1.61 -2.63
C GLN A 41 2.48 -1.09 -2.18
N PRO A 42 3.54 -1.93 -1.98
CA PRO A 42 4.86 -1.43 -1.56
C PRO A 42 5.50 -0.40 -2.50
N LEU A 43 5.00 -0.24 -3.74
CA LEU A 43 5.51 0.74 -4.70
C LEU A 43 4.53 1.89 -4.98
N LEU A 44 3.43 2.02 -4.24
CA LEU A 44 2.44 3.09 -4.44
C LEU A 44 3.07 4.49 -4.32
N TYR A 45 4.00 4.67 -3.38
CA TYR A 45 4.67 5.96 -3.17
C TYR A 45 5.50 6.38 -4.39
N GLN A 46 5.95 5.42 -5.20
CA GLN A 46 6.68 5.67 -6.44
C GLN A 46 5.77 6.08 -7.58
N VAL A 47 4.52 5.61 -7.60
CA VAL A 47 3.49 6.14 -8.49
C VAL A 47 3.13 7.56 -8.08
N ALA A 48 2.87 7.78 -6.79
CA ALA A 48 2.52 9.10 -6.26
C ALA A 48 3.58 10.17 -6.54
N THR A 49 4.85 9.79 -6.61
CA THR A 49 5.96 10.72 -6.85
C THR A 49 6.54 10.61 -8.26
N GLY A 50 5.87 9.91 -9.18
CA GLY A 50 6.23 9.87 -10.60
C GLY A 50 7.50 9.07 -10.95
N VAL A 51 8.00 8.22 -10.05
CA VAL A 51 9.08 7.27 -10.36
C VAL A 51 8.57 6.14 -11.26
N LEU A 52 7.36 5.64 -10.97
CA LEU A 52 6.70 4.56 -11.71
C LEU A 52 5.36 5.04 -12.27
N ASN A 53 4.89 4.37 -13.31
CA ASN A 53 3.53 4.48 -13.82
C ASN A 53 2.61 3.47 -13.12
N SER A 54 1.32 3.76 -13.14
CA SER A 54 0.28 2.94 -12.53
C SER A 54 0.30 1.50 -13.06
N GLU A 55 0.42 1.30 -14.38
CA GLU A 55 0.35 -0.04 -14.97
C GLU A 55 1.52 -0.93 -14.54
N GLU A 56 2.64 -0.34 -14.09
CA GLU A 56 3.82 -1.10 -13.67
C GLU A 56 3.62 -1.81 -12.33
N ILE A 57 2.67 -1.36 -11.50
CA ILE A 57 2.39 -1.93 -10.18
C ILE A 57 0.97 -2.49 -10.04
N ALA A 58 0.12 -2.30 -11.04
CA ALA A 58 -1.31 -2.63 -11.00
C ALA A 58 -1.78 -3.43 -12.22
N PRO A 59 -1.22 -4.62 -12.51
CA PRO A 59 -1.70 -5.44 -13.61
C PRO A 59 -3.16 -5.89 -13.40
N PRO A 60 -4.00 -5.94 -14.46
CA PRO A 60 -5.35 -6.48 -14.37
C PRO A 60 -5.35 -7.91 -13.82
N ILE A 61 -6.19 -8.19 -12.81
CA ILE A 61 -6.22 -9.49 -12.13
C ILE A 61 -6.66 -10.62 -13.07
N ALA A 62 -7.54 -10.31 -14.03
CA ALA A 62 -7.95 -11.24 -15.07
C ALA A 62 -6.78 -11.68 -15.96
N GLU A 63 -5.87 -10.78 -16.32
CA GLU A 63 -4.66 -11.12 -17.08
C GLU A 63 -3.68 -11.96 -16.25
N VAL A 64 -3.53 -11.61 -14.97
CA VAL A 64 -2.65 -12.32 -14.03
C VAL A 64 -3.08 -13.78 -13.82
N LEU A 65 -4.38 -14.06 -13.92
CA LEU A 65 -4.98 -15.37 -13.71
C LEU A 65 -5.45 -16.05 -15.00
N ALA A 66 -5.18 -15.47 -16.18
CA ALA A 66 -5.68 -15.95 -17.47
C ALA A 66 -5.28 -17.40 -17.80
N ASP A 67 -4.14 -17.88 -17.27
CA ASP A 67 -3.68 -19.26 -17.45
C ASP A 67 -4.27 -20.25 -16.42
N LYS A 68 -5.05 -19.78 -15.45
CA LYS A 68 -5.66 -20.57 -14.37
C LYS A 68 -7.10 -20.93 -14.72
N LYS A 69 -7.26 -22.03 -15.45
CA LYS A 69 -8.56 -22.46 -16.01
C LYS A 69 -9.68 -22.69 -14.98
N THR A 70 -9.33 -22.98 -13.72
CA THR A 70 -10.28 -23.21 -12.63
C THR A 70 -10.60 -21.94 -11.83
N VAL A 71 -10.11 -20.77 -12.27
CA VAL A 71 -10.33 -19.50 -11.58
C VAL A 71 -11.05 -18.54 -12.49
N ASP A 72 -12.27 -18.17 -12.12
CA ASP A 72 -13.01 -17.08 -12.72
C ASP A 72 -12.81 -15.79 -11.91
N VAL A 73 -12.77 -14.65 -12.58
CA VAL A 73 -12.50 -13.34 -11.98
C VAL A 73 -13.70 -12.43 -12.23
N VAL A 74 -14.30 -11.95 -11.15
CA VAL A 74 -15.45 -11.05 -11.16
C VAL A 74 -15.03 -9.70 -10.59
N HIS A 75 -15.23 -8.64 -11.38
CA HIS A 75 -15.15 -7.28 -10.88
C HIS A 75 -16.47 -6.94 -10.17
N GLY A 76 -16.43 -6.93 -8.85
CA GLY A 76 -17.60 -6.69 -8.02
C GLY A 76 -17.26 -6.53 -6.55
N ARG A 77 -18.16 -5.92 -5.79
CA ARG A 77 -17.97 -5.64 -4.37
C ARG A 77 -18.91 -6.49 -3.55
N VAL A 78 -18.36 -7.38 -2.72
CA VAL A 78 -19.18 -8.16 -1.77
C VAL A 78 -19.78 -7.23 -0.72
N THR A 79 -21.09 -7.30 -0.54
CA THR A 79 -21.86 -6.44 0.36
C THR A 79 -22.58 -7.21 1.46
N ALA A 80 -22.87 -8.50 1.27
CA ALA A 80 -23.55 -9.32 2.27
C ALA A 80 -23.06 -10.78 2.26
N VAL A 81 -23.10 -11.42 3.43
CA VAL A 81 -22.78 -12.84 3.62
C VAL A 81 -23.89 -13.51 4.41
N ASP A 82 -24.56 -14.47 3.79
CA ASP A 82 -25.45 -15.41 4.47
C ASP A 82 -24.68 -16.68 4.78
N ALA A 83 -24.06 -16.73 5.96
CA ALA A 83 -23.27 -17.88 6.39
C ALA A 83 -24.14 -19.13 6.61
N ALA A 84 -25.42 -18.99 6.97
CA ALA A 84 -26.30 -20.13 7.21
C ALA A 84 -26.61 -20.88 5.91
N ASN A 85 -26.93 -20.15 4.85
CA ASN A 85 -27.26 -20.70 3.54
C ASN A 85 -26.05 -20.80 2.59
N LYS A 86 -24.86 -20.33 3.03
CA LYS A 86 -23.61 -20.29 2.26
C LYS A 86 -23.75 -19.51 0.95
N VAL A 87 -24.27 -18.29 1.04
CA VAL A 87 -24.47 -17.39 -0.10
C VAL A 87 -23.80 -16.05 0.15
N LEU A 88 -23.12 -15.52 -0.87
CA LEU A 88 -22.61 -14.15 -0.88
C LEU A 88 -23.46 -13.30 -1.82
N THR A 89 -23.69 -12.04 -1.43
CA THR A 89 -24.25 -11.01 -2.31
C THR A 89 -23.13 -10.02 -2.67
N TYR A 90 -22.99 -9.72 -3.96
CA TYR A 90 -22.03 -8.75 -4.47
C TYR A 90 -22.67 -7.83 -5.50
N GLU A 91 -22.16 -6.60 -5.59
CA GLU A 91 -22.59 -5.61 -6.57
C GLU A 91 -21.60 -5.56 -7.73
N THR A 92 -22.13 -5.58 -8.95
CA THR A 92 -21.41 -5.33 -10.21
C THR A 92 -21.96 -4.06 -10.87
N ALA A 93 -21.41 -3.69 -12.02
CA ALA A 93 -21.97 -2.60 -12.83
C ALA A 93 -23.41 -2.88 -13.31
N ASP A 94 -23.79 -4.16 -13.42
CA ASP A 94 -25.10 -4.60 -13.92
C ASP A 94 -26.14 -4.79 -12.80
N GLY A 95 -25.72 -4.68 -11.53
CA GLY A 95 -26.59 -4.75 -10.36
C GLY A 95 -26.10 -5.72 -9.28
N ALA A 96 -26.99 -6.06 -8.35
CA ALA A 96 -26.70 -7.01 -7.28
C ALA A 96 -26.86 -8.47 -7.77
N GLU A 97 -25.86 -9.30 -7.49
CA GLU A 97 -25.81 -10.71 -7.83
C GLU A 97 -25.54 -11.58 -6.60
N GLN A 98 -25.82 -12.88 -6.72
CA GLN A 98 -25.62 -13.87 -5.65
C GLN A 98 -24.86 -15.10 -6.14
N ILE A 99 -23.98 -15.60 -5.28
CA ILE A 99 -23.20 -16.82 -5.51
C ILE A 99 -23.20 -17.72 -4.27
N GLY A 100 -23.49 -19.01 -4.48
CA GLY A 100 -23.33 -20.06 -3.47
C GLY A 100 -21.87 -20.55 -3.40
N TYR A 101 -21.42 -20.98 -2.22
CA TYR A 101 -20.05 -21.45 -2.01
C TYR A 101 -19.98 -22.68 -1.10
N GLU A 102 -18.94 -23.51 -1.27
CA GLU A 102 -18.59 -24.49 -0.22
C GLU A 102 -17.67 -23.88 0.83
N TYR A 103 -16.68 -23.08 0.38
CA TYR A 103 -15.72 -22.33 1.20
C TYR A 103 -15.61 -20.87 0.74
N VAL A 104 -15.31 -19.97 1.67
CA VAL A 104 -14.93 -18.58 1.36
C VAL A 104 -13.61 -18.21 2.02
N ILE A 105 -12.73 -17.54 1.28
CA ILE A 105 -11.49 -16.93 1.77
C ILE A 105 -11.62 -15.41 1.64
N VAL A 106 -11.79 -14.72 2.76
CA VAL A 106 -11.96 -13.27 2.81
C VAL A 106 -10.61 -12.59 2.97
N ALA A 107 -10.20 -11.79 1.97
CA ALA A 107 -8.89 -11.15 1.87
C ALA A 107 -9.01 -9.67 1.46
N ALA A 108 -9.96 -8.95 2.05
CA ALA A 108 -10.30 -7.57 1.67
C ALA A 108 -9.34 -6.49 2.21
N GLY A 109 -8.27 -6.89 2.89
CA GLY A 109 -7.25 -5.96 3.39
C GLY A 109 -7.77 -4.99 4.46
N ALA A 110 -7.14 -3.82 4.55
CA ALA A 110 -7.49 -2.77 5.51
C ALA A 110 -7.69 -1.43 4.81
N SER A 111 -8.47 -0.56 5.43
CA SER A 111 -8.68 0.83 5.05
C SER A 111 -7.85 1.79 5.93
N GLN A 112 -7.82 3.06 5.54
CA GLN A 112 -7.13 4.08 6.30
C GLN A 112 -7.86 4.39 7.60
N GLY A 113 -7.13 4.44 8.72
CA GLY A 113 -7.66 4.86 10.01
C GLY A 113 -7.23 6.29 10.35
N TYR A 114 -8.10 7.04 11.03
CA TYR A 114 -7.86 8.42 11.47
C TYR A 114 -7.98 8.59 12.99
N PHE A 115 -7.82 7.51 13.76
CA PHE A 115 -7.87 7.50 15.23
C PHE A 115 -9.12 8.18 15.84
N GLY A 116 -10.25 8.14 15.15
CA GLY A 116 -11.51 8.76 15.59
C GLY A 116 -11.88 10.05 14.85
N HIS A 117 -10.98 10.58 14.02
CA HIS A 117 -11.17 11.79 13.20
C HIS A 117 -11.44 11.45 11.73
N ASP A 118 -12.49 10.67 11.46
CA ASP A 118 -12.80 10.22 10.09
C ASP A 118 -13.06 11.40 9.13
N GLU A 119 -13.41 12.60 9.64
CA GLU A 119 -13.53 13.85 8.87
C GLU A 119 -12.20 14.33 8.24
N TRP A 120 -11.05 13.85 8.71
CA TRP A 120 -9.75 14.17 8.13
C TRP A 120 -9.50 13.45 6.79
N ALA A 121 -10.30 12.44 6.45
CA ALA A 121 -10.18 11.73 5.17
C ALA A 121 -10.31 12.68 3.97
N ASP A 122 -11.21 13.66 4.05
CA ASP A 122 -11.44 14.63 2.97
C ASP A 122 -10.35 15.72 2.90
N ARG A 123 -9.55 15.86 3.97
CA ARG A 123 -8.54 16.91 4.14
C ARG A 123 -7.10 16.42 3.94
N THR A 124 -6.93 15.11 3.73
CA THR A 124 -5.63 14.46 3.65
C THR A 124 -5.51 13.60 2.40
N PHE A 125 -4.29 13.20 2.08
CA PHE A 125 -3.99 12.19 1.08
C PHE A 125 -3.61 10.90 1.79
N SER A 126 -4.38 9.83 1.58
CA SER A 126 -3.96 8.48 1.92
C SER A 126 -3.06 7.89 0.84
N LEU A 127 -2.54 6.68 1.05
CA LEU A 127 -1.77 5.95 0.06
C LEU A 127 -2.04 4.44 0.16
N LYS A 128 -3.31 4.08 -0.05
CA LYS A 128 -3.81 2.69 0.04
C LYS A 128 -4.30 2.14 -1.29
N THR A 129 -4.80 3.00 -2.16
CA THR A 129 -5.33 2.64 -3.48
C THR A 129 -4.46 3.19 -4.60
N LEU A 130 -4.71 2.75 -5.84
CA LEU A 130 -4.08 3.35 -7.01
C LEU A 130 -4.54 4.80 -7.21
N ASP A 131 -5.84 5.04 -7.03
CA ASP A 131 -6.44 6.38 -7.12
C ASP A 131 -5.82 7.36 -6.13
N ASP A 132 -5.53 6.91 -4.91
CA ASP A 132 -4.81 7.70 -3.90
C ASP A 132 -3.46 8.19 -4.43
N ALA A 133 -2.69 7.30 -5.07
CA ALA A 133 -1.38 7.63 -5.61
C ALA A 133 -1.49 8.58 -6.81
N VAL A 134 -2.45 8.38 -7.71
CA VAL A 134 -2.67 9.26 -8.86
C VAL A 134 -3.10 10.65 -8.40
N ARG A 135 -4.07 10.73 -7.48
CA ARG A 135 -4.54 11.99 -6.90
C ARG A 135 -3.42 12.74 -6.17
N LEU A 136 -2.58 12.03 -5.41
CA LEU A 136 -1.42 12.65 -4.76
C LEU A 136 -0.40 13.15 -5.80
N ARG A 137 -0.16 12.40 -6.89
CA ARG A 137 0.76 12.83 -7.96
C ARG A 137 0.33 14.12 -8.62
N GLU A 138 -0.95 14.23 -8.99
CA GLU A 138 -1.53 15.44 -9.57
C GLU A 138 -1.40 16.63 -8.61
N HIS A 139 -1.79 16.43 -7.35
CA HIS A 139 -1.66 17.46 -6.32
C HIS A 139 -0.21 17.91 -6.09
N LEU A 140 0.74 16.97 -6.01
CA LEU A 140 2.16 17.31 -5.88
C LEU A 140 2.63 18.14 -7.07
N TYR A 141 2.23 17.78 -8.29
CA TYR A 141 2.57 18.55 -9.49
C TYR A 141 2.05 19.98 -9.39
N ASP A 142 0.79 20.18 -9.00
CA ASP A 142 0.20 21.51 -8.85
C ASP A 142 0.91 22.32 -7.76
N CYS A 143 1.20 21.70 -6.61
CA CYS A 143 1.93 22.33 -5.52
C CYS A 143 3.33 22.79 -5.93
N PHE A 144 4.07 21.97 -6.69
CA PHE A 144 5.41 22.34 -7.14
C PHE A 144 5.43 23.37 -8.28
N ASN A 145 4.31 23.57 -8.99
CA ASN A 145 4.15 24.61 -10.00
C ASN A 145 3.45 25.87 -9.47
N ALA A 146 3.10 25.91 -8.18
CA ALA A 146 2.53 27.08 -7.56
C ALA A 146 3.51 28.27 -7.59
N PRO A 147 3.02 29.52 -7.53
CA PRO A 147 3.89 30.69 -7.55
C PRO A 147 4.95 30.66 -6.45
N VAL A 148 6.19 30.98 -6.81
CA VAL A 148 7.28 31.16 -5.84
C VAL A 148 6.86 32.19 -4.79
N GLY A 149 6.94 31.81 -3.51
CA GLY A 149 6.45 32.61 -2.38
C GLY A 149 5.15 32.11 -1.75
N ASP A 150 4.43 31.17 -2.39
CA ASP A 150 3.35 30.43 -1.75
C ASP A 150 3.96 29.34 -0.84
N GLU A 151 4.34 29.73 0.38
CA GLU A 151 5.00 28.83 1.33
C GLU A 151 4.12 27.62 1.71
N ALA A 152 2.81 27.82 1.81
CA ALA A 152 1.87 26.75 2.17
C ALA A 152 1.75 25.70 1.06
N ALA A 153 1.79 26.09 -0.22
CA ALA A 153 1.83 25.16 -1.34
C ALA A 153 3.10 24.30 -1.37
N HIS A 154 4.22 24.87 -0.95
CA HIS A 154 5.53 24.20 -0.92
C HIS A 154 5.87 23.55 0.43
N THR A 155 4.91 23.51 1.36
CA THR A 155 5.05 22.83 2.65
C THR A 155 4.22 21.55 2.65
N PHE A 156 4.89 20.44 2.95
CA PHE A 156 4.33 19.11 2.92
C PHE A 156 4.44 18.48 4.31
N VAL A 157 3.32 18.04 4.88
CA VAL A 157 3.28 17.34 6.17
C VAL A 157 2.96 15.88 5.93
N VAL A 158 3.87 14.99 6.28
CA VAL A 158 3.68 13.54 6.24
C VAL A 158 3.46 13.04 7.66
N VAL A 159 2.31 12.44 7.93
CA VAL A 159 1.93 11.95 9.25
C VAL A 159 2.11 10.43 9.32
N GLY A 160 2.88 9.98 10.30
CA GLY A 160 3.28 8.59 10.52
C GLY A 160 4.70 8.30 9.99
N GLY A 161 5.63 8.06 10.89
CA GLY A 161 7.00 7.63 10.63
C GLY A 161 7.15 6.13 10.36
N GLY A 162 6.09 5.42 9.95
CA GLY A 162 6.18 4.06 9.45
C GLY A 162 6.87 3.97 8.07
N ALA A 163 6.98 2.78 7.50
CA ALA A 163 7.63 2.56 6.20
C ALA A 163 7.07 3.50 5.12
N THR A 164 5.73 3.56 4.98
CA THR A 164 5.06 4.40 4.00
C THR A 164 5.39 5.88 4.16
N GLY A 165 5.29 6.44 5.37
CA GLY A 165 5.56 7.88 5.56
C GLY A 165 7.03 8.24 5.37
N VAL A 166 7.96 7.37 5.77
CA VAL A 166 9.40 7.55 5.48
C VAL A 166 9.67 7.53 3.98
N GLU A 167 9.08 6.58 3.25
CA GLU A 167 9.22 6.46 1.79
C GLU A 167 8.66 7.69 1.05
N VAL A 168 7.47 8.16 1.45
CA VAL A 168 6.82 9.34 0.89
C VAL A 168 7.61 10.61 1.20
N ALA A 169 7.97 10.85 2.46
CA ALA A 169 8.69 12.06 2.86
C ALA A 169 10.04 12.17 2.13
N GLY A 170 10.78 11.05 2.04
CA GLY A 170 12.02 10.99 1.29
C GLY A 170 11.84 11.27 -0.20
N GLN A 171 10.79 10.72 -0.82
CA GLN A 171 10.52 10.94 -2.24
C GLN A 171 10.00 12.36 -2.57
N ILE A 172 9.14 12.96 -1.74
CA ILE A 172 8.71 14.35 -1.93
C ILE A 172 9.92 15.29 -1.83
N ARG A 173 10.78 15.08 -0.83
CA ARG A 173 11.99 15.89 -0.67
C ARG A 173 12.94 15.74 -1.85
N GLU A 174 13.14 14.52 -2.34
CA GLU A 174 13.93 14.26 -3.54
C GLU A 174 13.33 14.93 -4.79
N LEU A 175 12.00 14.90 -4.92
CA LEU A 175 11.29 15.48 -6.04
C LEU A 175 11.54 16.99 -6.13
N GLY A 176 11.36 17.73 -5.03
CA GLY A 176 11.65 19.16 -4.97
C GLY A 176 13.12 19.50 -5.20
N ALA A 177 14.04 18.73 -4.59
CA ALA A 177 15.47 19.01 -4.69
C ALA A 177 16.08 18.76 -6.08
N ARG A 178 15.46 17.91 -6.91
CA ARG A 178 16.02 17.49 -8.20
C ARG A 178 15.25 17.96 -9.43
N TYR A 179 13.95 18.15 -9.30
CA TYR A 179 13.04 18.36 -10.44
C TYR A 179 12.34 19.71 -10.40
N PHE A 180 12.05 20.21 -9.20
CA PHE A 180 11.38 21.51 -8.99
C PHE A 180 12.28 22.45 -8.19
N THR A 181 13.50 22.68 -8.69
CA THR A 181 14.56 23.40 -7.95
C THR A 181 14.26 24.87 -7.71
N ASP A 182 13.35 25.45 -8.48
CA ASP A 182 12.96 26.86 -8.37
C ASP A 182 11.94 27.11 -7.24
N ALA A 183 11.41 26.02 -6.64
CA ALA A 183 10.41 26.03 -5.58
C ALA A 183 10.91 25.25 -4.34
N PRO A 184 11.56 25.92 -3.37
CA PRO A 184 12.12 25.26 -2.19
C PRO A 184 11.02 24.62 -1.33
N ALA A 185 10.95 23.28 -1.35
CA ALA A 185 9.97 22.52 -0.56
C ALA A 185 10.44 22.26 0.88
N LYS A 186 9.55 22.53 1.85
CA LYS A 186 9.68 22.13 3.26
C LYS A 186 8.90 20.82 3.47
N VAL A 187 9.53 19.82 4.08
CA VAL A 187 8.89 18.51 4.31
C VAL A 187 9.01 18.17 5.78
N TYR A 188 7.86 18.07 6.45
CA TYR A 188 7.75 17.63 7.85
C TYR A 188 7.34 16.16 7.88
N LEU A 189 8.00 15.36 8.72
CA LEU A 189 7.58 14.00 9.06
C LEU A 189 7.21 13.95 10.54
N VAL A 190 5.91 13.82 10.83
CA VAL A 190 5.35 13.83 12.19
C VAL A 190 5.09 12.39 12.64
N GLU A 191 5.66 11.99 13.78
CA GLU A 191 5.52 10.64 14.35
C GLU A 191 5.30 10.71 15.87
N GLY A 192 4.29 9.99 16.37
CA GLY A 192 3.97 9.97 17.79
C GLY A 192 4.96 9.17 18.64
N ALA A 193 5.60 8.15 18.05
CA ALA A 193 6.69 7.40 18.66
C ALA A 193 7.99 8.21 18.71
N GLY A 194 8.94 7.76 19.54
CA GLY A 194 10.23 8.43 19.72
C GLY A 194 11.19 8.32 18.51
N ASP A 195 10.92 7.40 17.58
CA ASP A 195 11.78 7.08 16.44
C ASP A 195 10.95 6.91 15.16
N VAL A 196 11.57 7.22 14.01
CA VAL A 196 11.08 6.78 12.70
C VAL A 196 11.37 5.29 12.47
N LEU A 197 10.52 4.67 11.67
CA LEU A 197 10.45 3.23 11.46
C LEU A 197 10.56 2.44 12.79
N PRO A 198 9.70 2.70 13.78
CA PRO A 198 9.89 2.20 15.15
C PRO A 198 9.93 0.67 15.23
N VAL A 199 9.35 -0.03 14.26
CA VAL A 199 9.37 -1.49 14.13
C VAL A 199 10.76 -2.09 13.97
N TYR A 200 11.74 -1.36 13.41
CA TYR A 200 13.12 -1.86 13.29
C TYR A 200 13.96 -1.52 14.53
N GLY A 201 13.77 -0.33 15.08
CA GLY A 201 14.51 0.19 16.22
C GLY A 201 16.02 0.33 16.00
N GLY A 202 16.69 0.81 17.05
CA GLY A 202 18.15 0.83 17.15
C GLY A 202 18.85 1.45 15.93
N ARG A 203 19.88 0.76 15.41
CA ARG A 203 20.73 1.28 14.33
C ARG A 203 19.98 1.53 13.02
N LEU A 204 18.92 0.78 12.72
CA LEU A 204 18.17 0.95 11.46
C LEU A 204 17.30 2.21 11.49
N SER A 205 16.53 2.41 12.56
CA SER A 205 15.79 3.67 12.79
C SER A 205 16.72 4.88 12.83
N ALA A 206 17.84 4.79 13.56
CA ALA A 206 18.81 5.87 13.63
C ALA A 206 19.43 6.22 12.27
N PHE A 207 19.71 5.20 11.44
CA PHE A 207 20.19 5.41 10.07
C PHE A 207 19.13 6.13 9.22
N ALA A 208 17.88 5.66 9.25
CA ALA A 208 16.79 6.28 8.50
C ALA A 208 16.58 7.74 8.89
N ARG A 209 16.56 8.04 10.20
CA ARG A 209 16.46 9.40 10.74
C ARG A 209 17.57 10.30 10.17
N LYS A 210 18.83 9.91 10.36
CA LYS A 210 20.00 10.68 9.91
C LYS A 210 19.98 10.91 8.40
N THR A 211 19.58 9.90 7.62
CA THR A 211 19.51 10.00 6.16
C THR A 211 18.43 10.96 5.68
N LEU A 212 17.24 10.96 6.31
CA LEU A 212 16.16 11.89 5.99
C LEU A 212 16.49 13.33 6.41
N GLU A 213 16.99 13.53 7.64
CA GLU A 213 17.43 14.84 8.13
C GLU A 213 18.55 15.41 7.25
N GLY A 214 19.53 14.58 6.88
CA GLY A 214 20.59 14.97 5.94
C GLY A 214 20.10 15.30 4.53
N ALA A 215 18.91 14.81 4.14
CA ALA A 215 18.25 15.18 2.90
C ALA A 215 17.40 16.46 3.02
N GLY A 216 17.21 16.98 4.24
CA GLY A 216 16.42 18.19 4.53
C GLY A 216 14.95 17.92 4.83
N VAL A 217 14.62 16.77 5.43
CA VAL A 217 13.30 16.50 6.03
C VAL A 217 13.34 16.87 7.51
N ASP A 218 12.38 17.66 7.97
CA ASP A 218 12.20 18.04 9.37
C ASP A 218 11.41 16.95 10.10
N ILE A 219 12.08 16.18 10.98
CA ILE A 219 11.47 15.04 11.66
C ILE A 219 11.03 15.43 13.06
N LEU A 220 9.73 15.34 13.31
CA LEU A 220 9.07 15.64 14.58
C LEU A 220 8.58 14.35 15.21
N THR A 221 9.47 13.67 15.97
CA THR A 221 9.10 12.49 16.77
C THR A 221 8.49 12.90 18.11
N GLY A 222 7.79 11.97 18.78
CA GLY A 222 7.05 12.27 19.99
C GLY A 222 5.94 13.31 19.79
N THR A 223 5.50 13.50 18.55
CA THR A 223 4.62 14.60 18.18
C THR A 223 3.36 14.04 17.53
N PHE A 224 2.20 14.51 17.96
CA PHE A 224 0.89 14.07 17.47
C PHE A 224 0.21 15.19 16.69
N VAL A 225 -0.46 14.83 15.61
CA VAL A 225 -1.43 15.74 14.97
C VAL A 225 -2.68 15.77 15.83
N THR A 226 -3.13 16.98 16.18
CA THR A 226 -4.31 17.21 17.01
C THR A 226 -5.45 17.84 16.22
N ASP A 227 -5.16 18.53 15.12
CA ASP A 227 -6.16 19.10 14.23
C ASP A 227 -5.64 19.30 12.79
N ILE A 228 -6.55 19.28 11.83
CA ILE A 228 -6.28 19.53 10.40
C ILE A 228 -7.44 20.37 9.86
N GLU A 229 -7.24 21.68 9.69
CA GLU A 229 -8.29 22.59 9.22
C GLU A 229 -7.71 23.74 8.39
N GLY A 230 -8.46 24.22 7.39
CA GLY A 230 -8.15 25.48 6.70
C GLY A 230 -6.82 25.54 5.94
N GLY A 231 -6.21 24.38 5.62
CA GLY A 231 -4.87 24.33 5.01
C GLY A 231 -3.72 24.41 6.02
N SER A 232 -4.01 24.13 7.29
CA SER A 232 -3.00 24.00 8.35
C SER A 232 -3.14 22.69 9.11
N VAL A 233 -2.05 22.30 9.77
CA VAL A 233 -1.96 21.13 10.65
C VAL A 233 -1.50 21.59 12.01
N THR A 234 -2.30 21.34 13.04
CA THR A 234 -1.90 21.57 14.43
C THR A 234 -1.23 20.30 14.96
N ILE A 235 -0.02 20.48 15.47
CA ILE A 235 0.77 19.42 16.09
C ILE A 235 1.04 19.75 17.56
N ARG A 236 1.14 18.71 18.38
CA ARG A 236 1.46 18.81 19.80
C ARG A 236 2.57 17.84 20.17
N ASP A 237 3.61 18.32 20.81
CA ASP A 237 4.72 17.49 21.30
C ASP A 237 4.40 16.82 22.64
N GLN A 238 5.37 16.05 23.17
CA GLN A 238 5.23 15.33 24.45
C GLN A 238 5.17 16.26 25.67
N ASP A 239 5.72 17.47 25.54
CA ASP A 239 5.71 18.50 26.60
C ASP A 239 4.42 19.33 26.59
N GLY A 240 3.53 19.06 25.61
CA GLY A 240 2.24 19.72 25.44
C GLY A 240 2.31 21.05 24.69
N GLN A 241 3.45 21.38 24.08
CA GLN A 241 3.59 22.56 23.24
C GLN A 241 2.88 22.34 21.91
N GLU A 242 2.07 23.31 21.50
CA GLU A 242 1.38 23.29 20.22
C GLU A 242 2.09 24.17 19.19
N GLN A 243 2.13 23.67 17.97
CA GLN A 243 2.61 24.39 16.80
C GLN A 243 1.62 24.20 15.65
N VAL A 244 1.40 25.25 14.87
CA VAL A 244 0.61 25.20 13.64
C VAL A 244 1.56 25.23 12.44
N LEU A 245 1.38 24.28 11.52
CA LEU A 245 2.09 24.20 10.24
C LEU A 245 1.14 24.56 9.11
N GLU A 246 1.40 25.65 8.40
CA GLU A 246 0.67 26.00 7.17
C GLU A 246 1.13 25.09 6.03
N ALA A 247 0.24 24.22 5.55
CA ALA A 247 0.56 23.20 4.55
C ALA A 247 -0.67 22.82 3.73
N LYS A 248 -0.60 23.02 2.41
CA LYS A 248 -1.64 22.57 1.48
C LYS A 248 -1.63 21.06 1.24
N THR A 249 -0.57 20.38 1.70
CA THR A 249 -0.42 18.93 1.52
C THR A 249 -0.24 18.24 2.86
N VAL A 250 -1.18 17.38 3.21
CA VAL A 250 -1.09 16.49 4.37
C VAL A 250 -1.21 15.06 3.89
N VAL A 251 -0.11 14.31 3.90
CA VAL A 251 -0.13 12.88 3.59
C VAL A 251 -0.31 12.10 4.89
N TRP A 252 -1.42 11.40 5.01
CA TRP A 252 -1.75 10.62 6.19
C TRP A 252 -1.41 9.14 5.97
N SER A 253 -0.36 8.68 6.65
CA SER A 253 0.13 7.29 6.56
C SER A 253 0.06 6.53 7.89
N ALA A 254 -0.55 7.14 8.91
CA ALA A 254 -0.65 6.59 10.25
C ALA A 254 -1.96 5.83 10.48
N GLY A 255 -1.88 4.66 11.11
CA GLY A 255 -3.06 3.89 11.49
C GLY A 255 -3.74 3.16 10.32
N VAL A 256 -4.33 2.00 10.63
CA VAL A 256 -5.16 1.22 9.70
C VAL A 256 -6.38 0.72 10.46
N LYS A 257 -7.50 0.58 9.76
CA LYS A 257 -8.72 -0.04 10.29
C LYS A 257 -9.24 -1.09 9.32
N ALA A 258 -9.95 -2.09 9.81
CA ALA A 258 -10.54 -3.10 8.95
C ALA A 258 -11.54 -2.46 7.96
N THR A 259 -11.75 -3.10 6.82
CA THR A 259 -12.74 -2.65 5.85
C THR A 259 -14.17 -2.92 6.35
N PRO A 260 -15.22 -2.24 5.83
CA PRO A 260 -16.60 -2.50 6.20
C PRO A 260 -17.01 -3.97 6.05
N LEU A 261 -16.39 -4.72 5.14
CA LEU A 261 -16.64 -6.15 4.96
C LEU A 261 -16.29 -6.96 6.22
N ALA A 262 -15.31 -6.54 7.03
CA ALA A 262 -15.01 -7.22 8.29
C ALA A 262 -16.21 -7.21 9.24
N ALA A 263 -16.96 -6.10 9.32
CA ALA A 263 -18.18 -6.02 10.12
C ALA A 263 -19.28 -6.94 9.58
N VAL A 264 -19.46 -6.99 8.25
CA VAL A 264 -20.41 -7.92 7.60
C VAL A 264 -20.07 -9.37 7.94
N ILE A 265 -18.79 -9.75 7.90
CA ILE A 265 -18.35 -11.10 8.26
C ILE A 265 -18.54 -11.37 9.76
N ALA A 266 -18.21 -10.40 10.62
CA ALA A 266 -18.40 -10.50 12.06
C ALA A 266 -19.86 -10.77 12.41
N GLU A 267 -20.79 -10.00 11.86
CA GLU A 267 -22.23 -10.16 12.05
C GLU A 267 -22.73 -11.51 11.53
N ALA A 268 -22.32 -11.90 10.32
CA ALA A 268 -22.75 -13.16 9.70
C ALA A 268 -22.25 -14.41 10.45
N THR A 269 -21.17 -14.31 11.22
CA THR A 269 -20.51 -15.45 11.88
C THR A 269 -20.57 -15.42 13.40
N GLY A 270 -20.99 -14.29 13.99
CA GLY A 270 -20.85 -14.03 15.42
C GLY A 270 -19.39 -13.90 15.90
N CYS A 271 -18.46 -13.55 15.00
CA CYS A 271 -17.05 -13.39 15.31
C CYS A 271 -16.79 -12.01 15.93
N ASP A 272 -16.09 -11.98 17.05
CA ASP A 272 -15.68 -10.73 17.69
C ASP A 272 -14.63 -9.97 16.86
N THR A 273 -14.58 -8.66 17.06
CA THR A 273 -13.58 -7.77 16.43
C THR A 273 -12.77 -7.01 17.48
N ASP A 274 -11.53 -6.64 17.14
CA ASP A 274 -10.77 -5.69 17.95
C ASP A 274 -11.25 -4.23 17.77
N ARG A 275 -10.60 -3.30 18.48
CA ARG A 275 -10.93 -1.86 18.40
C ARG A 275 -10.76 -1.25 17.01
N ALA A 276 -9.93 -1.85 16.16
CA ALA A 276 -9.71 -1.41 14.78
C ALA A 276 -10.67 -2.11 13.80
N GLY A 277 -11.63 -2.89 14.30
CA GLY A 277 -12.61 -3.65 13.52
C GLY A 277 -12.06 -4.94 12.91
N ARG A 278 -10.84 -5.36 13.26
CA ARG A 278 -10.23 -6.58 12.69
C ARG A 278 -10.85 -7.81 13.33
N LEU A 279 -11.12 -8.84 12.52
CA LEU A 279 -11.70 -10.11 12.97
C LEU A 279 -10.73 -10.84 13.90
N LEU A 280 -11.23 -11.26 15.07
CA LEU A 280 -10.52 -12.14 16.00
C LEU A 280 -10.68 -13.59 15.54
N ILE A 281 -9.85 -13.98 14.58
CA ILE A 281 -9.93 -15.29 13.90
C ILE A 281 -9.29 -16.42 14.72
N ASN A 282 -9.62 -17.66 14.37
CA ASN A 282 -9.05 -18.85 14.97
C ASN A 282 -7.58 -19.08 14.52
N PRO A 283 -6.80 -19.89 15.26
CA PRO A 283 -5.41 -20.19 14.90
C PRO A 283 -5.21 -20.87 13.55
N ASP A 284 -6.24 -21.51 13.00
CA ASP A 284 -6.27 -22.12 11.66
C ASP A 284 -6.85 -21.19 10.58
N LEU A 285 -6.97 -19.89 10.87
CA LEU A 285 -7.50 -18.84 9.99
C LEU A 285 -9.02 -18.88 9.75
N THR A 286 -9.75 -19.81 10.38
CA THR A 286 -11.22 -19.84 10.30
C THR A 286 -11.86 -18.73 11.15
N VAL A 287 -13.12 -18.40 10.85
CA VAL A 287 -13.84 -17.29 11.50
C VAL A 287 -14.96 -17.83 12.39
N GLY A 288 -14.93 -17.46 13.67
CA GLY A 288 -15.96 -17.87 14.65
C GLY A 288 -16.10 -19.39 14.73
N GLY A 289 -17.34 -19.89 14.72
CA GLY A 289 -17.65 -21.33 14.74
C GLY A 289 -17.69 -22.00 13.35
N ARG A 290 -17.19 -21.35 12.30
CA ARG A 290 -17.39 -21.77 10.90
C ARG A 290 -16.11 -22.34 10.29
N ALA A 291 -16.11 -23.65 10.00
CA ALA A 291 -15.00 -24.33 9.32
C ALA A 291 -14.90 -24.04 7.81
N ASP A 292 -15.90 -23.35 7.27
CA ASP A 292 -16.04 -23.03 5.85
C ASP A 292 -15.74 -21.57 5.49
N ILE A 293 -15.48 -20.71 6.48
CA ILE A 293 -15.17 -19.30 6.29
C ILE A 293 -13.78 -19.00 6.86
N PHE A 294 -12.87 -18.58 5.99
CA PHE A 294 -11.53 -18.14 6.33
C PHE A 294 -11.42 -16.63 6.17
N ALA A 295 -10.66 -15.96 7.04
CA ALA A 295 -10.26 -14.57 6.83
C ALA A 295 -8.74 -14.45 6.98
N ILE A 296 -8.12 -13.60 6.14
CA ILE A 296 -6.67 -13.46 6.05
C ILE A 296 -6.24 -12.00 5.86
N GLY A 297 -4.95 -11.74 6.09
CA GLY A 297 -4.33 -10.43 5.89
C GLY A 297 -4.79 -9.39 6.89
N ASP A 298 -4.72 -8.12 6.48
CA ASP A 298 -4.81 -6.96 7.37
C ASP A 298 -6.19 -6.75 8.01
N MET A 299 -7.24 -7.45 7.54
CA MET A 299 -8.57 -7.43 8.17
C MET A 299 -8.67 -8.32 9.42
N THR A 300 -7.60 -9.01 9.80
CA THR A 300 -7.58 -10.00 10.87
C THR A 300 -6.62 -9.63 11.98
N SER A 301 -6.91 -10.12 13.18
CA SER A 301 -6.00 -10.06 14.33
C SER A 301 -5.70 -11.48 14.79
N LEU A 302 -4.44 -11.90 14.63
CA LEU A 302 -3.97 -13.22 15.05
C LEU A 302 -2.52 -13.12 15.52
N ASN A 303 -2.24 -13.55 16.76
CA ASN A 303 -0.90 -13.60 17.37
C ASN A 303 -0.07 -12.31 17.21
N ASN A 304 -0.71 -11.14 17.06
CA ASN A 304 -0.06 -9.87 16.75
C ASN A 304 0.84 -9.93 15.50
N TYR A 305 0.50 -10.76 14.51
CA TYR A 305 1.23 -10.75 13.24
C TYR A 305 1.15 -9.37 12.57
N PRO A 306 2.24 -8.91 11.95
CA PRO A 306 2.28 -7.59 11.34
C PRO A 306 1.35 -7.55 10.11
N GLY A 307 0.70 -6.40 9.90
CA GLY A 307 -0.07 -6.13 8.69
C GLY A 307 0.86 -5.88 7.50
N GLN A 308 1.34 -6.96 6.88
CA GLN A 308 2.30 -6.91 5.79
C GLN A 308 1.99 -7.98 4.73
N SER A 309 2.38 -7.67 3.48
CA SER A 309 2.15 -8.56 2.34
C SER A 309 2.70 -9.98 2.51
N PRO A 310 3.88 -10.25 3.13
CA PRO A 310 4.36 -11.62 3.28
C PRO A 310 3.48 -12.46 4.22
N VAL A 311 2.89 -11.84 5.25
CA VAL A 311 1.94 -12.50 6.16
C VAL A 311 0.67 -12.87 5.39
N ALA A 312 0.07 -11.90 4.69
CA ALA A 312 -1.14 -12.13 3.90
C ALA A 312 -0.94 -13.22 2.84
N MET A 313 0.19 -13.23 2.13
CA MET A 313 0.52 -14.27 1.14
C MET A 313 0.69 -15.65 1.76
N GLN A 314 1.29 -15.75 2.96
CA GLN A 314 1.45 -17.02 3.65
C GLN A 314 0.12 -17.53 4.19
N GLN A 315 -0.70 -16.66 4.78
CA GLN A 315 -2.05 -16.99 5.23
C GLN A 315 -2.93 -17.45 4.06
N GLY A 316 -2.89 -16.76 2.92
CA GLY A 316 -3.66 -17.15 1.72
C GLY A 316 -3.29 -18.52 1.19
N ARG A 317 -1.98 -18.85 1.14
CA ARG A 317 -1.53 -20.19 0.76
C ARG A 317 -1.97 -21.24 1.77
N HIS A 318 -1.86 -20.96 3.06
CA HIS A 318 -2.25 -21.88 4.13
C HIS A 318 -3.75 -22.20 4.10
N ALA A 319 -4.60 -21.17 3.97
CA ALA A 319 -6.04 -21.34 3.81
C ALA A 319 -6.38 -22.18 2.57
N ALA A 320 -5.78 -21.85 1.43
CA ALA A 320 -5.96 -22.63 0.19
C ALA A 320 -5.47 -24.08 0.30
N ASP A 321 -4.37 -24.33 1.01
CA ASP A 321 -3.83 -25.68 1.24
C ASP A 321 -4.75 -26.54 2.11
N MET A 322 -5.40 -25.94 3.12
CA MET A 322 -6.46 -26.61 3.86
C MET A 322 -7.69 -26.88 3.00
N VAL A 323 -8.09 -25.93 2.16
CA VAL A 323 -9.26 -26.07 1.28
C VAL A 323 -9.09 -27.20 0.28
N ARG A 324 -7.95 -27.23 -0.44
CA ARG A 324 -7.64 -28.27 -1.44
C ARG A 324 -7.16 -29.61 -0.84
N GLY A 325 -7.18 -29.75 0.49
CA GLY A 325 -6.82 -30.99 1.19
C GLY A 325 -5.33 -31.33 1.22
N ALA A 326 -4.44 -30.39 0.89
CA ALA A 326 -2.99 -30.59 0.97
C ALA A 326 -2.43 -30.40 2.38
N THR A 327 -3.19 -29.75 3.26
CA THR A 327 -2.92 -29.62 4.68
C THR A 327 -4.16 -30.07 5.45
N PRO A 328 -4.03 -30.83 6.55
CA PRO A 328 -5.18 -31.23 7.36
C PRO A 328 -5.99 -30.02 7.84
N ARG A 329 -7.32 -30.16 7.87
CA ARG A 329 -8.22 -29.14 8.43
C ARG A 329 -7.90 -28.90 9.91
N GLY A 330 -8.00 -27.65 10.38
CA GLY A 330 -7.65 -27.26 11.75
C GLY A 330 -6.15 -27.07 11.99
N THR A 331 -5.30 -27.18 10.96
CA THR A 331 -3.87 -26.95 11.13
C THR A 331 -3.61 -25.48 11.44
N ARG A 332 -2.96 -25.22 12.57
CA ARG A 332 -2.56 -23.87 12.99
C ARG A 332 -1.65 -23.21 11.97
N PHE A 333 -1.92 -21.94 11.66
CA PHE A 333 -1.03 -21.09 10.89
C PHE A 333 0.16 -20.62 11.74
N SER A 334 1.35 -20.66 11.16
CA SER A 334 2.56 -20.07 11.72
C SER A 334 3.26 -19.23 10.66
N TYR A 335 3.44 -17.94 10.94
CA TYR A 335 4.17 -17.05 10.06
C TYR A 335 5.68 -17.34 10.10
N LEU A 336 6.28 -17.54 8.92
CA LEU A 336 7.73 -17.54 8.75
C LEU A 336 8.18 -16.14 8.35
N ASP A 337 8.83 -15.44 9.27
CA ASP A 337 9.38 -14.12 9.00
C ASP A 337 10.61 -14.21 8.09
N LYS A 338 10.50 -13.58 6.91
CA LYS A 338 11.57 -13.51 5.91
C LYS A 338 12.37 -12.21 6.01
N GLY A 339 12.10 -11.41 7.03
CA GLY A 339 12.62 -10.07 7.19
C GLY A 339 11.73 -9.01 6.56
N SER A 340 12.10 -7.76 6.79
CA SER A 340 11.39 -6.59 6.30
C SER A 340 12.38 -5.52 5.86
N MET A 341 11.90 -4.56 5.07
CA MET A 341 12.73 -3.51 4.50
C MET A 341 11.90 -2.26 4.21
N ALA A 342 12.55 -1.11 4.23
CA ALA A 342 11.96 0.17 3.86
C ALA A 342 12.99 1.02 3.11
N VAL A 343 12.57 1.68 2.03
CA VAL A 343 13.41 2.68 1.38
C VAL A 343 13.31 3.99 2.14
N VAL A 344 14.45 4.65 2.33
CA VAL A 344 14.50 5.97 2.98
C VAL A 344 14.50 7.06 1.91
N ASN A 345 15.38 6.95 0.92
CA ASN A 345 15.42 7.79 -0.27
C ASN A 345 16.24 7.09 -1.36
N ARG A 346 16.50 7.75 -2.50
CA ARG A 346 17.35 7.20 -3.54
C ARG A 346 18.71 6.74 -3.00
N HIS A 347 19.06 5.50 -3.31
CA HIS A 347 20.28 4.79 -2.86
C HIS A 347 20.38 4.48 -1.35
N ASN A 348 19.33 4.72 -0.56
CA ASN A 348 19.34 4.36 0.86
C ASN A 348 18.09 3.58 1.24
N ALA A 349 18.28 2.37 1.74
CA ALA A 349 17.23 1.57 2.36
C ALA A 349 17.74 0.91 3.64
N VAL A 350 16.82 0.52 4.50
CA VAL A 350 17.08 -0.34 5.66
C VAL A 350 16.51 -1.72 5.39
N VAL A 351 17.25 -2.76 5.77
CA VAL A 351 16.81 -4.14 5.67
C VAL A 351 17.11 -4.83 7.00
N ASP A 352 16.09 -5.43 7.58
CA ASP A 352 16.20 -6.35 8.70
C ASP A 352 15.85 -7.76 8.22
N ALA A 353 16.87 -8.60 8.09
CA ALA A 353 16.75 -9.94 7.54
C ALA A 353 16.95 -11.01 8.63
N PRO A 354 16.48 -12.25 8.40
CA PRO A 354 16.62 -13.33 9.36
C PRO A 354 18.08 -13.55 9.80
N MET A 355 18.25 -14.17 10.97
CA MET A 355 19.56 -14.41 11.59
C MET A 355 20.31 -13.13 12.03
N GLY A 356 19.59 -12.02 12.20
CA GLY A 356 20.14 -10.76 12.71
C GLY A 356 20.94 -9.97 11.67
N ILE A 357 20.78 -10.26 10.38
CA ILE A 357 21.45 -9.56 9.30
C ILE A 357 20.77 -8.20 9.09
N LYS A 358 21.51 -7.11 9.33
CA LYS A 358 21.01 -5.74 9.16
C LYS A 358 21.82 -5.01 8.09
N LEU A 359 21.17 -4.61 7.00
CA LEU A 359 21.78 -3.86 5.90
C LEU A 359 21.25 -2.42 5.86
N THR A 360 22.09 -1.48 5.45
CA THR A 360 21.75 -0.05 5.34
C THR A 360 22.37 0.54 4.07
N GLY A 361 21.90 1.73 3.66
CA GLY A 361 22.46 2.47 2.54
C GLY A 361 22.29 1.76 1.21
N ILE A 362 23.31 1.85 0.35
CA ILE A 362 23.24 1.37 -1.04
C ILE A 362 23.10 -0.16 -1.14
N LEU A 363 23.70 -0.92 -0.22
CA LEU A 363 23.54 -2.37 -0.19
C LEU A 363 22.11 -2.77 0.17
N GLY A 364 21.54 -2.11 1.19
CA GLY A 364 20.13 -2.28 1.52
C GLY A 364 19.23 -1.92 0.35
N TRP A 365 19.56 -0.85 -0.38
CA TRP A 365 18.80 -0.41 -1.55
C TRP A 365 18.84 -1.41 -2.72
N PHE A 366 19.99 -2.03 -3.02
CA PHE A 366 20.06 -3.11 -4.01
C PHE A 366 19.28 -4.36 -3.58
N THR A 367 19.33 -4.73 -2.29
CA THR A 367 18.50 -5.81 -1.76
C THR A 367 17.01 -5.50 -1.92
N TRP A 368 16.61 -4.26 -1.63
CA TRP A 368 15.25 -3.79 -1.81
C TRP A 368 14.79 -3.91 -3.27
N LEU A 369 15.59 -3.42 -4.23
CA LEU A 369 15.30 -3.53 -5.67
C LEU A 369 15.10 -4.98 -6.10
N GLY A 370 16.01 -5.87 -5.71
CA GLY A 370 15.97 -7.28 -6.06
C GLY A 370 14.72 -7.98 -5.50
N VAL A 371 14.41 -7.77 -4.22
CA VAL A 371 13.25 -8.39 -3.58
C VAL A 371 11.93 -7.87 -4.17
N HIS A 372 11.80 -6.56 -4.40
CA HIS A 372 10.59 -6.00 -4.99
C HIS A 372 10.38 -6.50 -6.42
N LEU A 373 11.45 -6.61 -7.21
CA LEU A 373 11.38 -7.18 -8.56
C LEU A 373 10.93 -8.65 -8.56
N LEU A 374 11.37 -9.45 -7.58
CA LEU A 374 10.95 -10.85 -7.44
C LEU A 374 9.47 -10.98 -7.11
N TYR A 375 8.93 -10.09 -6.26
CA TYR A 375 7.53 -10.13 -5.83
C TYR A 375 6.57 -9.40 -6.77
N LEU A 376 7.06 -8.49 -7.62
CA LEU A 376 6.23 -7.83 -8.63
C LEU A 376 5.61 -8.87 -9.58
N VAL A 377 4.31 -8.77 -9.81
CA VAL A 377 3.56 -9.73 -10.61
C VAL A 377 3.59 -9.33 -12.08
N GLY A 378 3.85 -10.30 -12.97
CA GLY A 378 3.87 -10.08 -14.42
C GLY A 378 5.25 -9.73 -14.96
N PHE A 379 5.67 -10.38 -16.06
CA PHE A 379 6.97 -10.13 -16.68
C PHE A 379 7.06 -8.72 -17.30
N ARG A 380 5.99 -8.27 -17.97
CA ARG A 380 5.92 -6.92 -18.57
C ARG A 380 6.07 -5.82 -17.52
N ASN A 381 5.37 -5.98 -16.39
CA ASN A 381 5.43 -5.06 -15.25
C ASN A 381 6.86 -4.99 -14.66
N ARG A 382 7.53 -6.14 -14.52
CA ARG A 382 8.94 -6.20 -14.09
C ARG A 382 9.88 -5.45 -15.02
N VAL A 383 9.75 -5.66 -16.33
CA VAL A 383 10.58 -4.96 -17.32
C VAL A 383 10.31 -3.46 -17.32
N GLY A 384 9.03 -3.06 -17.27
CA GLY A 384 8.63 -1.65 -17.15
C GLY A 384 9.26 -1.00 -15.93
N ALA A 385 9.02 -1.58 -14.74
CA ALA A 385 9.55 -1.05 -13.48
C ALA A 385 11.07 -0.90 -13.50
N VAL A 386 11.81 -1.87 -14.07
CA VAL A 386 13.28 -1.77 -14.21
C VAL A 386 13.67 -0.61 -15.13
N LEU A 387 13.00 -0.43 -16.26
CA LEU A 387 13.28 0.69 -17.18
C LEU A 387 12.96 2.05 -16.52
N SER A 388 11.85 2.14 -15.81
CA SER A 388 11.42 3.36 -15.10
C SER A 388 12.36 3.69 -13.93
N TRP A 389 12.77 2.69 -13.14
CA TRP A 389 13.83 2.83 -12.14
C TRP A 389 15.15 3.27 -12.76
N PHE A 390 15.57 2.68 -13.88
CA PHE A 390 16.79 3.08 -14.55
C PHE A 390 16.73 4.56 -14.99
N ARG A 391 15.63 5.00 -15.62
CA ARG A 391 15.45 6.40 -16.04
C ARG A 391 15.41 7.37 -14.86
N SER A 392 14.75 7.01 -13.76
CA SER A 392 14.60 7.86 -12.56
C SER A 392 15.87 7.94 -11.71
N PHE A 393 16.52 6.80 -11.49
CA PHE A 393 17.68 6.67 -10.62
C PHE A 393 19.02 6.82 -11.35
N ALA A 394 19.10 6.75 -12.67
CA ALA A 394 20.32 7.10 -13.41
C ALA A 394 20.24 8.48 -14.07
N GLY A 395 19.04 8.89 -14.49
CA GLY A 395 18.80 10.16 -15.18
C GLY A 395 18.13 11.25 -14.33
N LYS A 396 17.66 12.30 -15.00
CA LYS A 396 16.81 13.39 -14.46
C LYS A 396 15.35 13.25 -14.87
N ALA A 397 14.91 12.07 -15.29
CA ALA A 397 13.52 11.83 -15.69
C ALA A 397 12.66 11.38 -14.50
N ARG A 398 11.37 11.71 -14.53
CA ARG A 398 10.33 11.10 -13.69
C ARG A 398 9.22 10.62 -14.62
N PRO A 399 9.24 9.33 -15.03
CA PRO A 399 8.35 8.82 -16.07
C PRO A 399 6.86 9.11 -15.82
N GLY A 400 6.44 9.06 -14.56
CA GLY A 400 5.05 9.28 -14.17
C GLY A 400 4.55 10.72 -14.30
N PHE A 401 5.42 11.70 -14.52
CA PHE A 401 5.03 13.06 -14.86
C PHE A 401 5.07 13.34 -16.38
N ALA A 402 5.39 12.36 -17.22
CA ALA A 402 5.40 12.59 -18.68
C ALA A 402 3.98 12.77 -19.26
N GLN A 403 2.96 12.25 -18.57
CA GLN A 403 1.54 12.41 -18.91
C GLN A 403 0.78 12.61 -17.60
N ILE A 404 0.28 13.82 -17.36
CA ILE A 404 -0.63 14.10 -16.25
C ILE A 404 -2.01 14.33 -16.86
N GLU A 405 -3.04 13.70 -16.30
CA GLU A 405 -4.42 14.01 -16.65
C GLU A 405 -4.85 15.22 -15.83
N VAL A 406 -5.11 16.35 -16.48
CA VAL A 406 -5.69 17.53 -15.83
C VAL A 406 -7.12 17.66 -16.35
N ALA A 407 -8.10 17.53 -15.45
CA ALA A 407 -9.53 17.62 -15.77
C ALA A 407 -9.99 16.69 -16.93
N GLY A 408 -9.48 15.45 -16.97
CA GLY A 408 -9.86 14.45 -17.98
C GLY A 408 -9.21 14.65 -19.36
N GLN A 409 -8.20 15.53 -19.47
CA GLN A 409 -7.37 15.69 -20.67
C GLN A 409 -5.91 15.40 -20.32
N SER A 410 -5.25 14.59 -21.15
CA SER A 410 -3.81 14.35 -21.04
C SER A 410 -3.05 15.62 -21.43
N VAL A 411 -2.41 16.26 -20.45
CA VAL A 411 -1.58 17.44 -20.67
C VAL A 411 -0.12 17.00 -20.70
N PRO A 412 0.63 17.28 -21.78
CA PRO A 412 2.07 17.11 -21.79
C PRO A 412 2.69 18.07 -20.77
N VAL A 413 3.45 17.54 -19.82
CA VAL A 413 4.19 18.39 -18.87
C VAL A 413 5.27 19.18 -19.62
N PRO A 414 5.42 20.49 -19.38
CA PRO A 414 6.40 21.31 -20.06
C PRO A 414 7.81 20.71 -19.97
N SER A 415 8.57 20.87 -21.06
CA SER A 415 9.89 20.29 -21.34
C SER A 415 10.99 20.54 -20.29
N ALA A 416 10.72 21.33 -19.23
CA ALA A 416 11.62 21.52 -18.09
C ALA A 416 11.84 20.22 -17.28
N VAL A 417 10.83 19.34 -17.17
CA VAL A 417 10.94 18.03 -16.49
C VAL A 417 11.59 16.96 -17.38
N LEU A 418 11.70 17.23 -18.69
CA LEU A 418 12.20 16.31 -19.72
C LEU A 418 13.59 16.67 -20.25
N ARG A 419 14.43 17.46 -19.53
CA ARG A 419 15.81 17.75 -19.97
C ARG A 419 16.66 16.47 -20.05
N THR A 420 16.57 15.78 -21.18
CA THR A 420 17.61 14.96 -21.76
C THR A 420 18.59 15.93 -22.41
N ASP A 421 19.61 16.35 -21.68
CA ASP A 421 20.78 16.98 -22.31
C ASP A 421 21.48 15.90 -23.15
N GLU A 422 21.04 15.72 -24.39
CA GLU A 422 21.96 15.29 -25.44
C GLU A 422 22.89 16.47 -25.71
N ARG A 423 24.16 16.27 -25.36
CA ARG A 423 25.24 17.17 -25.74
C ARG A 423 25.34 17.20 -27.26
N ASP A 424 24.95 18.33 -27.86
CA ASP A 424 25.54 18.79 -29.11
C ASP A 424 27.00 19.20 -28.82
N ASP A 425 27.89 18.20 -28.75
CA ASP A 425 29.32 18.35 -28.96
C ASP A 425 29.68 17.64 -30.27
N LEU A 426 29.13 18.09 -31.40
CA LEU A 426 29.69 17.84 -32.72
C LEU A 426 29.42 19.04 -33.64
N ALA A 427 30.53 19.61 -34.13
CA ALA A 427 30.69 20.58 -35.22
C ALA A 427 30.66 22.09 -34.86
N ALA A 428 31.82 22.63 -34.47
CA ALA A 428 32.60 23.60 -35.28
C ALA A 428 34.00 23.81 -34.68
#